data_AF-A0A841JYM5-F1
#
_entry.id   AF-A0A841JYM5-F1
#
_cell.length_a   1.000
_cell.length_b   1.000
_cell.length_c   1.000
_cell.angle_alpha   90.00
_cell.angle_beta   90.00
_cell.angle_gamma   90.00
#
_symmetry.space_group_name_H-M   'P 1'
#
loop_
_entity.id
_entity.type
_entity.pdbx_description
1 polymer ?
#
loop_
_entity_poly.entity_id
_entity_poly.type
_entity_poly.pdbx_seq_one_letter_code
_entity_poly.pdbx_strand_id
1 'polypeptide(L)' 'MIHDLCQPIFNSAPQWPKFPPTTMTIPRLAAVESANVEHLESMTHIGIHLYAWDEREMACPSS' A
#
# COMPACT_ATOMS: atom_id res chain seq x y z
N MET A 1 10.55 -25.74 -0.12
CA MET A 1 11.24 -24.47 0.18
C MET A 1 10.32 -23.35 -0.27
N ILE A 2 10.11 -22.32 0.54
CA ILE A 2 9.24 -21.17 0.23
C ILE A 2 10.12 -19.91 0.21
N HIS A 3 9.94 -19.08 -0.81
CA HIS A 3 10.64 -17.80 -0.95
C HIS A 3 9.63 -16.65 -0.87
N ASP A 4 9.97 -15.63 -0.09
CA ASP A 4 9.22 -14.38 -0.06
C ASP A 4 9.78 -13.44 -1.13
N LEU A 5 8.90 -12.96 -2.00
CA LEU A 5 9.24 -11.99 -3.06
C LEU A 5 8.75 -10.59 -2.72
N CYS A 6 7.94 -10.42 -1.67
CA CYS A 6 7.31 -9.16 -1.31
C CYS A 6 8.31 -8.14 -0.76
N GLN A 7 8.14 -6.89 -1.16
CA GLN A 7 8.87 -5.77 -0.58
C GLN A 7 8.17 -5.30 0.70
N PRO A 8 8.92 -4.86 1.73
CA PRO A 8 8.31 -4.27 2.91
C PRO A 8 7.63 -2.94 2.55
N ILE A 9 6.46 -2.70 3.14
CA ILE A 9 5.72 -1.42 3.05
C ILE A 9 5.89 -0.66 4.37
N PHE A 10 6.23 0.61 4.27
CA PHE A 10 6.47 1.51 5.39
C PHE A 10 6.20 2.96 4.98
N ASN A 11 6.27 3.88 5.93
CA ASN A 11 6.09 5.30 5.67
C ASN A 11 7.05 5.81 4.60
N SER A 12 6.52 6.46 3.56
CA SER A 12 7.32 6.95 2.43
C SER A 12 8.07 5.85 1.67
N ALA A 13 7.55 4.62 1.65
CA ALA A 13 8.07 3.57 0.77
C ALA A 13 8.12 4.05 -0.69
N PRO A 14 9.12 3.63 -1.49
CA PRO A 14 9.23 4.03 -2.88
C PRO A 14 7.96 3.69 -3.67
N GLN A 15 7.46 4.67 -4.42
CA GLN A 15 6.22 4.54 -5.17
C GLN A 15 6.22 5.41 -6.42
N TRP A 16 5.22 5.21 -7.29
CA TRP A 16 5.13 5.91 -8.56
C TRP A 16 5.05 7.44 -8.36
N PRO A 17 5.78 8.24 -9.16
CA PRO A 17 5.72 9.69 -9.06
C PRO A 17 4.27 10.21 -9.22
N LYS A 18 3.92 11.28 -8.48
CA LYS A 18 2.61 11.96 -8.48
C LYS A 18 1.50 11.32 -7.61
N PHE A 19 1.71 10.14 -7.03
CA PHE A 19 0.76 9.58 -6.07
C PHE A 19 1.11 9.99 -4.62
N PRO A 20 0.11 10.17 -3.73
CA PRO A 20 0.37 10.49 -2.32
C PRO A 20 1.19 9.38 -1.64
N PRO A 21 2.20 9.72 -0.81
CA PRO A 21 3.04 8.74 -0.15
C PRO A 21 2.21 7.82 0.75
N THR A 22 2.63 6.56 0.88
CA THR A 22 2.06 5.68 1.90
C THR A 22 2.35 6.23 3.29
N THR A 23 1.30 6.32 4.10
CA THR A 23 1.36 6.79 5.48
C THR A 23 0.69 5.78 6.41
N MET A 24 1.33 5.55 7.54
CA MET A 24 0.92 4.69 8.61
C MET A 24 0.98 5.55 9.86
N THR A 25 -0.17 5.81 10.46
CA THR A 25 -0.21 6.58 11.70
C THR A 25 0.46 5.76 12.79
N ILE A 26 1.33 6.43 13.57
CA ILE A 26 1.89 5.88 14.80
C ILE A 26 0.71 5.34 15.61
N PRO A 27 0.81 4.11 16.17
CA PRO A 27 -0.31 3.48 16.86
C PRO A 27 -0.86 4.46 17.88
N ARG A 28 -2.06 4.96 17.62
CA ARG A 28 -2.88 5.41 18.75
C ARG A 28 -3.16 4.11 19.48
N LEU A 29 -2.90 4.06 20.78
CA LEU A 29 -3.57 3.12 21.66
C LEU A 29 -5.06 3.24 21.33
N ALA A 30 -5.56 2.38 20.44
CA ALA A 30 -6.99 2.27 20.23
C ALA A 30 -7.53 1.94 21.61
N ALA A 31 -8.64 2.58 21.98
CA ALA A 31 -9.21 2.53 23.31
C ALA A 31 -9.73 1.12 23.72
N VAL A 32 -9.26 0.06 23.08
CA VAL A 32 -9.45 -1.34 23.41
C VAL A 32 -8.16 -1.79 24.12
N GLU A 33 -8.25 -2.00 25.43
CA GLU A 33 -7.16 -2.12 26.42
C GLU A 33 -6.19 -3.32 26.23
N SER A 34 -6.03 -3.85 25.02
CA SER A 34 -5.16 -5.01 24.74
C SER A 34 -4.56 -5.08 23.33
N ALA A 35 -4.74 -4.07 22.46
CA ALA A 35 -4.21 -4.12 21.09
C ALA A 35 -3.61 -2.79 20.61
N ASN A 36 -2.51 -2.89 19.86
CA ASN A 36 -1.98 -1.78 19.06
C ASN A 36 -2.71 -1.76 17.71
N VAL A 37 -3.24 -0.61 17.33
CA VAL A 37 -3.93 -0.41 16.05
C VAL A 37 -3.31 0.77 15.33
N GLU A 38 -2.98 0.56 14.06
CA GLU A 38 -2.39 1.56 13.18
C GLU A 38 -3.36 1.83 12.03
N HIS A 39 -3.43 3.08 11.56
CA HIS A 39 -4.18 3.42 10.36
C HIS A 39 -3.22 3.52 9.19
N LEU A 40 -3.46 2.72 8.14
CA LEU A 40 -2.66 2.70 6.91
C LEU A 40 -3.44 3.36 5.76
N GLU A 41 -2.87 4.42 5.20
CA GLU A 41 -3.29 5.01 3.94
C GLU A 41 -2.24 4.69 2.87
N SER A 42 -2.65 4.00 1.81
CA SER A 42 -1.78 3.59 0.70
C SER A 42 -2.55 3.56 -0.62
N MET A 43 -1.82 3.63 -1.74
CA MET A 43 -2.38 3.35 -3.06
C MET A 43 -2.43 1.84 -3.32
N THR A 44 -3.38 1.37 -4.13
CA THR A 44 -3.48 -0.06 -4.47
C THR A 44 -2.32 -0.60 -5.32
N HIS A 45 -1.59 0.28 -6.00
CA HIS A 45 -0.44 -0.09 -6.84
C HIS A 45 0.93 0.19 -6.18
N ILE A 46 1.03 0.03 -4.85
CA ILE A 46 2.31 0.13 -4.13
C ILE A 46 2.95 -1.25 -3.92
N GLY A 47 4.29 -1.32 -4.01
CA GLY A 47 5.04 -2.56 -3.82
C GLY A 47 4.64 -3.66 -4.80
N ILE A 48 4.72 -4.92 -4.36
CA ILE A 48 4.15 -6.04 -5.12
C ILE A 48 2.64 -6.01 -4.96
N HIS A 49 1.95 -5.92 -6.10
CA HIS A 49 0.50 -5.84 -6.17
C HIS A 49 -0.01 -6.61 -7.40
N LEU A 50 -1.32 -6.85 -7.42
CA LEU A 50 -2.02 -7.43 -8.55
C LEU A 50 -2.92 -6.37 -9.18
N TYR A 51 -2.87 -6.28 -10.51
CA TYR A 51 -3.84 -5.49 -11.25
C TYR A 51 -5.14 -6.27 -11.36
N ALA A 52 -6.25 -5.60 -11.03
CA ALA A 52 -7.56 -6.11 -11.39
C ALA A 52 -7.78 -5.89 -12.89
N TRP A 53 -8.26 -6.92 -13.58
CA TRP A 53 -8.68 -6.79 -14.98
C TRP A 53 -10.07 -6.15 -15.03
N ASP A 54 -10.15 -4.92 -15.54
CA ASP A 54 -11.40 -4.30 -15.97
C ASP A 54 -11.31 -4.04 -17.47
N GLU A 55 -12.23 -4.62 -18.25
CA GLU A 55 -12.33 -4.43 -19.70
C GLU A 55 -12.53 -2.96 -20.09
N ARG A 56 -12.89 -2.08 -19.14
CA ARG A 56 -13.12 -0.64 -19.36
C ARG A 56 -11.89 0.24 -19.13
N GLU A 57 -10.82 -0.26 -18.49
CA GLU A 57 -9.65 0.55 -18.10
C GLU A 57 -8.41 0.35 -19.01
N MET A 58 -8.57 -0.33 -20.16
CA MET A 58 -7.47 -0.61 -21.11
C MET A 58 -6.82 0.60 -21.79
N ALA A 59 -7.22 1.83 -21.46
CA ALA A 59 -6.39 2.98 -21.80
C ALA A 59 -5.23 3.04 -20.79
N CYS A 60 -4.17 2.28 -21.06
CA CYS A 60 -2.85 2.63 -20.54
C CYS A 60 -2.64 4.12 -20.87
N PRO A 61 -2.49 5.03 -19.89
CA PRO A 61 -2.20 6.41 -20.22
C PRO A 61 -0.83 6.40 -20.86
N SER A 62 -0.82 6.57 -22.19
CA SER A 62 0.39 6.65 -23.00
C SER A 62 1.33 7.66 -22.34
N SER A 63 2.50 7.15 -21.95
CA SER A 63 3.68 7.92 -21.56
C SER A 63 3.95 9.09 -22.50
#